data_AF-A0A7Y5SAC3-F1
#
_entry.id   AF-A0A7Y5SAC3-F1
#
_cell.length_a   1.000
_cell.length_b   1.000
_cell.length_c   1.000
_cell.angle_alpha   90.00
_cell.angle_beta   90.00
_cell.angle_gamma   90.00
#
_symmetry.space_group_name_H-M   'P 1'
#
loop_
_entity.id
_entity.type
_entity.pdbx_description
1 polymer ?
#
loop_
_entity_poly.entity_id
_entity_poly.type
_entity_poly.pdbx_seq_one_letter_code
_entity_poly.pdbx_strand_id
1 'polypeptide(L)'
;MKKVAALALLAMAGSALAGNTVVITYDGGFGASVNNVYNAVAVADPFATHLYNPAPGAVAAYMGSNTVDNLFIFDITASNMMGASDAAAVGAWYNSSKSAVIDGRSYGVYFNGNSTSSDEGTYIQNTANWFQNNGGGLWIGTDHNPDWTNNGNQYLAAAGFMQIIDIETGAATGFNASPLYAGVTVAGLDWSGSGWSVGHTPVGLQPNGTFLSNILYAGPGDPMISTYLVPAPGAAGALALVGIAALRRRR
;
A
#
# COMPACT_ATOMS: atom_id res chain seq x y z
N MET A 1 -19.95 51.51 13.45
CA MET A 1 -18.80 50.95 12.70
C MET A 1 -18.61 49.50 13.13
N LYS A 2 -18.97 48.53 12.28
CA LYS A 2 -18.86 47.10 12.59
C LYS A 2 -17.45 46.62 12.27
N LYS A 3 -16.69 46.20 13.29
CA LYS A 3 -15.36 45.60 13.12
C LYS A 3 -15.53 44.20 12.54
N VAL A 4 -15.15 44.01 11.28
CA VAL A 4 -15.04 42.69 10.66
C VAL A 4 -13.70 42.11 11.12
N ALA A 5 -13.73 41.11 11.99
CA ALA A 5 -12.55 40.35 12.37
C ALA A 5 -12.19 39.42 11.20
N ALA A 6 -11.07 39.70 10.53
CA ALA A 6 -10.48 38.80 9.56
C ALA A 6 -9.88 37.61 10.32
N LEU A 7 -10.50 36.45 10.19
CA LEU A 7 -9.94 35.18 10.67
C LEU A 7 -8.89 34.75 9.65
N ALA A 8 -7.61 34.97 9.96
CA ALA A 8 -6.50 34.48 9.16
C ALA A 8 -6.46 32.96 9.28
N LEU A 9 -6.88 32.25 8.23
CA LEU A 9 -6.70 30.82 8.10
C LEU A 9 -5.21 30.60 7.79
N LEU A 10 -4.40 30.26 8.79
CA LEU A 10 -3.06 29.71 8.55
C LEU A 10 -3.26 28.35 7.86
N ALA A 11 -3.19 28.34 6.53
CA ALA A 11 -2.91 27.12 5.81
C ALA A 11 -1.50 26.70 6.24
N MET A 12 -1.42 25.77 7.20
CA MET A 12 -0.18 25.05 7.43
C MET A 12 0.06 24.25 6.15
N ALA A 13 0.80 24.87 5.22
CA ALA A 13 1.54 24.16 4.20
C ALA A 13 2.55 23.30 4.97
N GLY A 14 2.11 22.12 5.41
CA GLY A 14 3.00 21.09 5.88
C GLY A 14 3.98 20.85 4.75
N SER A 15 5.22 21.24 4.95
CA SER A 15 6.32 20.76 4.13
C SER A 15 6.19 19.25 4.11
N ALA A 16 5.87 18.67 2.94
CA ALA A 16 5.99 17.25 2.71
C ALA A 16 7.44 16.91 3.06
N LEU A 17 7.66 16.32 4.23
CA LEU A 17 8.93 15.74 4.58
C LEU A 17 9.14 14.64 3.54
N ALA A 18 10.21 14.74 2.75
CA ALA A 18 10.65 13.65 1.90
C ALA A 18 10.88 12.44 2.82
N GLY A 19 9.89 11.56 2.87
CA GLY A 19 9.93 10.39 3.75
C GLY A 19 10.91 9.37 3.20
N ASN A 20 11.63 8.68 4.06
CA ASN A 20 12.52 7.62 3.60
C ASN A 20 11.68 6.41 3.15
N THR A 21 11.63 6.19 1.84
CA THR A 21 10.95 5.04 1.23
C THR A 21 11.90 3.88 1.03
N VAL A 22 11.50 2.71 1.51
CA VAL A 22 12.21 1.45 1.27
C VAL A 22 11.31 0.53 0.46
N VAL A 23 11.84 -0.01 -0.62
CA VAL A 23 11.21 -1.08 -1.40
C VAL A 23 12.00 -2.36 -1.16
N ILE A 24 11.32 -3.40 -0.71
CA ILE A 24 11.85 -4.75 -0.54
C ILE A 24 11.25 -5.60 -1.64
N THR A 25 12.09 -6.32 -2.38
CA THR A 25 11.63 -7.25 -3.41
C THR A 25 12.21 -8.63 -3.14
N TYR A 26 11.33 -9.61 -3.00
CA TYR A 26 11.67 -11.02 -2.99
C TYR A 26 11.27 -11.62 -4.34
N ASP A 27 12.29 -11.91 -5.14
CA ASP A 27 12.18 -12.42 -6.51
C ASP A 27 12.41 -13.94 -6.52
N GLY A 28 11.37 -14.69 -6.91
CA GLY A 28 11.36 -16.15 -7.03
C GLY A 28 12.18 -16.74 -8.17
N GLY A 29 13.07 -15.97 -8.78
CA GLY A 29 13.91 -16.38 -9.92
C GLY A 29 13.46 -15.81 -11.27
N PHE A 30 12.56 -14.82 -11.27
CA PHE A 30 12.07 -14.07 -12.42
C PHE A 30 13.03 -12.95 -12.86
N GLY A 31 14.05 -12.65 -12.06
CA GLY A 31 15.16 -11.75 -12.40
C GLY A 31 14.79 -10.27 -12.37
N ALA A 32 15.53 -9.45 -13.12
CA ALA A 32 15.40 -7.98 -13.12
C ALA A 32 14.00 -7.46 -13.52
N SER A 33 13.14 -8.32 -14.07
CA SER A 33 11.78 -7.97 -14.42
C SER A 33 10.88 -7.68 -13.20
N VAL A 34 11.26 -8.17 -12.00
CA VAL A 34 10.49 -8.02 -10.73
C VAL A 34 10.72 -6.64 -10.08
N ASN A 35 11.59 -5.82 -10.68
CA ASN A 35 11.87 -4.47 -10.19
C ASN A 35 10.78 -3.47 -10.52
N ASN A 36 9.65 -3.91 -11.06
CA ASN A 36 8.53 -3.08 -11.49
C ASN A 36 7.92 -2.24 -10.35
N VAL A 37 7.73 -2.82 -9.16
CA VAL A 37 7.27 -2.09 -7.97
C VAL A 37 8.27 -1.03 -7.58
N TYR A 38 9.57 -1.37 -7.54
CA TYR A 38 10.62 -0.39 -7.25
C TYR A 38 10.64 0.73 -8.29
N ASN A 39 10.57 0.40 -9.58
CA ASN A 39 10.57 1.39 -10.66
C ASN A 39 9.37 2.34 -10.56
N ALA A 40 8.18 1.83 -10.25
CA ALA A 40 6.99 2.65 -10.05
C ALA A 40 7.14 3.56 -8.82
N VAL A 41 7.64 3.03 -7.69
CA VAL A 41 7.94 3.83 -6.50
C VAL A 41 8.99 4.90 -6.81
N ALA A 42 10.04 4.57 -7.56
CA ALA A 42 11.13 5.49 -7.91
C ALA A 42 10.68 6.67 -8.79
N VAL A 43 9.55 6.55 -9.51
CA VAL A 43 8.93 7.68 -10.21
C VAL A 43 8.31 8.67 -9.22
N ALA A 44 7.71 8.20 -8.13
CA ALA A 44 7.13 9.03 -7.08
C ALA A 44 8.15 9.49 -6.02
N ASP A 45 9.21 8.71 -5.80
CA ASP A 45 10.31 9.00 -4.89
C ASP A 45 11.65 8.55 -5.51
N PRO A 46 12.35 9.45 -6.23
CA PRO A 46 13.64 9.15 -6.85
C PRO A 46 14.75 8.74 -5.87
N PHE A 47 14.54 8.92 -4.56
CA PHE A 47 15.51 8.57 -3.52
C PHE A 47 15.15 7.27 -2.78
N ALA A 48 14.11 6.56 -3.22
CA ALA A 48 13.72 5.28 -2.63
C ALA A 48 14.88 4.29 -2.62
N THR A 49 15.12 3.67 -1.46
CA THR A 49 16.11 2.60 -1.32
C THR A 49 15.52 1.26 -1.76
N HIS A 50 16.25 0.49 -2.57
CA HIS A 50 15.86 -0.85 -2.99
C HIS A 50 16.68 -1.92 -2.26
N LEU A 51 15.99 -2.78 -1.50
CA LEU A 51 16.52 -4.02 -0.96
C LEU A 51 16.03 -5.18 -1.83
N TYR A 52 16.81 -5.53 -2.85
CA TYR A 52 16.51 -6.64 -3.76
C TYR A 52 17.08 -7.95 -3.22
N ASN A 53 16.22 -8.95 -3.03
CA ASN A 53 16.55 -10.26 -2.45
C ASN A 53 17.47 -10.16 -1.21
N PRO A 54 17.09 -9.38 -0.19
CA PRO A 54 17.92 -9.22 0.99
C PRO A 54 18.14 -10.57 1.67
N ALA A 55 19.35 -10.80 2.16
CA ALA A 55 19.65 -11.97 2.98
C ALA A 55 18.86 -11.90 4.32
N PRO A 56 18.56 -13.06 4.96
CA PRO A 56 17.91 -13.08 6.26
C PRO A 56 18.59 -12.16 7.29
N GLY A 57 17.81 -11.29 7.94
CA GLY A 57 18.27 -10.31 8.92
C GLY A 57 18.70 -8.96 8.34
N ALA A 58 18.83 -8.83 7.01
CA ALA A 58 19.28 -7.59 6.39
C ALA A 58 18.22 -6.48 6.45
N VAL A 59 16.93 -6.83 6.42
CA VAL A 59 15.84 -5.84 6.57
C VAL A 59 15.85 -5.27 7.98
N ALA A 60 15.96 -6.13 9.01
CA ALA A 60 16.08 -5.70 10.39
C ALA A 60 17.33 -4.83 10.62
N ALA A 61 18.48 -5.21 10.06
CA ALA A 61 19.70 -4.42 10.16
C ALA A 61 19.56 -3.04 9.50
N TYR A 62 18.91 -2.97 8.33
CA TYR A 62 18.64 -1.72 7.64
C TYR A 62 17.72 -0.81 8.48
N MET A 63 16.59 -1.33 8.96
CA MET A 63 15.64 -0.56 9.78
C MET A 63 16.21 -0.18 11.15
N GLY A 64 17.17 -0.94 11.69
CA GLY A 64 17.88 -0.59 12.92
C GLY A 64 18.87 0.57 12.75
N SER A 65 19.31 0.84 11.51
CA SER A 65 20.31 1.87 11.20
C SER A 65 19.72 3.10 10.50
N ASN A 66 18.48 3.02 10.01
CA ASN A 66 17.84 4.05 9.21
C ASN A 66 16.41 4.30 9.68
N THR A 67 15.98 5.55 9.64
CA THR A 67 14.55 5.89 9.80
C THR A 67 13.80 5.50 8.54
N VAL A 68 12.67 4.80 8.65
CA VAL A 68 11.83 4.40 7.51
C VAL A 68 10.44 5.01 7.67
N ASP A 69 9.93 5.68 6.64
CA ASP A 69 8.60 6.29 6.65
C ASP A 69 7.61 5.45 5.85
N ASN A 70 8.04 5.00 4.67
CA ASN A 70 7.26 4.21 3.73
C ASN A 70 7.96 2.87 3.49
N LEU A 71 7.20 1.77 3.57
CA LEU A 71 7.72 0.44 3.30
C LEU A 71 6.85 -0.24 2.26
N PHE A 72 7.44 -0.59 1.13
CA PHE A 72 6.84 -1.41 0.08
C PHE A 72 7.51 -2.77 0.11
N ILE A 73 6.74 -3.84 0.27
CA ILE A 73 7.22 -5.21 0.24
C ILE A 73 6.52 -5.90 -0.92
N PHE A 74 7.30 -6.37 -1.88
CA PHE A 74 6.79 -7.19 -2.97
C PHE A 74 7.38 -8.60 -2.86
N ASP A 75 6.52 -9.60 -2.74
CA ASP A 75 6.90 -11.01 -2.65
C ASP A 75 6.27 -11.82 -3.78
N ILE A 76 7.10 -12.54 -4.52
CA ILE A 76 6.66 -13.53 -5.51
C ILE A 76 7.49 -14.82 -5.39
N THR A 77 7.82 -15.21 -4.16
CA THR A 77 8.69 -16.36 -3.90
C THR A 77 7.96 -17.49 -3.19
N ALA A 78 8.20 -18.72 -3.63
CA ALA A 78 7.72 -19.92 -2.93
C ALA A 78 8.59 -20.31 -1.73
N SER A 79 9.71 -19.61 -1.50
CA SER A 79 10.68 -19.91 -0.44
C SER A 79 10.67 -18.82 0.62
N ASN A 80 10.88 -19.23 1.88
CA ASN A 80 11.13 -18.28 2.95
C ASN A 80 12.54 -17.70 2.80
N MET A 81 12.62 -16.43 2.40
CA MET A 81 13.87 -15.71 2.16
C MET A 81 14.20 -14.71 3.28
N MET A 82 13.24 -14.42 4.16
CA MET A 82 13.41 -13.52 5.29
C MET A 82 13.79 -14.25 6.59
N GLY A 83 14.45 -13.53 7.50
CA GLY A 83 14.67 -13.98 8.88
C GLY A 83 13.51 -13.58 9.80
N ALA A 84 13.33 -14.31 10.91
CA ALA A 84 12.33 -13.94 11.92
C ALA A 84 12.53 -12.53 12.51
N SER A 85 13.79 -12.06 12.56
CA SER A 85 14.12 -10.69 12.97
C SER A 85 13.59 -9.63 12.00
N ASP A 86 13.51 -9.94 10.70
CA ASP A 86 12.98 -9.02 9.70
C ASP A 86 11.48 -8.81 9.91
N ALA A 87 10.73 -9.90 10.14
CA ALA A 87 9.31 -9.83 10.47
C ALA A 87 9.09 -8.98 11.72
N ALA A 88 9.85 -9.27 12.79
CA ALA A 88 9.74 -8.55 14.05
C ALA A 88 10.07 -7.05 13.91
N ALA A 89 11.08 -6.70 13.11
CA ALA A 89 11.43 -5.30 12.85
C ALA A 89 10.30 -4.56 12.12
N VAL A 90 9.74 -5.16 11.06
CA VAL A 90 8.60 -4.57 10.33
C VAL A 90 7.36 -4.49 11.21
N GLY A 91 7.07 -5.53 11.98
CA GLY A 91 5.93 -5.55 12.92
C GLY A 91 6.04 -4.50 14.01
N ALA A 92 7.22 -4.31 14.60
CA ALA A 92 7.47 -3.27 15.60
C ALA A 92 7.43 -1.86 15.00
N TRP A 93 7.91 -1.70 13.76
CA TRP A 93 7.87 -0.44 13.03
C TRP A 93 6.45 -0.05 12.60
N TYR A 94 5.65 -1.02 12.16
CA TYR A 94 4.25 -0.81 11.83
C TYR A 94 3.44 -0.63 13.11
N ASN A 95 3.37 0.61 13.59
CA ASN A 95 2.37 1.00 14.56
C ASN A 95 1.03 1.24 13.82
N SER A 96 -0.09 0.96 14.46
CA SER A 96 -1.44 1.09 13.86
C SER A 96 -1.83 2.51 13.44
N SER A 97 -0.94 3.49 13.59
CA SER A 97 -1.09 4.86 13.10
C SER A 97 -0.58 5.10 11.67
N LYS A 98 0.02 4.09 11.02
CA LYS A 98 0.43 4.16 9.62
C LYS A 98 -0.69 3.70 8.69
N SER A 99 -0.68 4.19 7.45
CA SER A 99 -1.54 3.63 6.41
C SER A 99 -1.10 2.20 6.06
N ALA A 100 -2.03 1.37 5.63
CA ALA A 100 -1.74 0.03 5.12
C ALA A 100 -2.46 -0.20 3.79
N VAL A 101 -1.76 -0.86 2.87
CA VAL A 101 -2.33 -1.39 1.63
C VAL A 101 -1.85 -2.83 1.51
N ILE A 102 -2.80 -3.74 1.34
CA ILE A 102 -2.52 -5.16 1.13
C ILE A 102 -3.05 -5.49 -0.25
N ASP A 103 -2.17 -5.98 -1.10
CA ASP A 103 -2.43 -6.18 -2.51
C ASP A 103 -2.12 -7.63 -2.89
N GLY A 104 -3.17 -8.43 -3.06
CA GLY A 104 -3.07 -9.85 -3.39
C GLY A 104 -2.80 -10.13 -4.87
N ARG A 105 -2.74 -9.09 -5.71
CA ARG A 105 -2.66 -9.18 -7.18
C ARG A 105 -1.41 -8.51 -7.76
N SER A 106 -0.43 -8.17 -6.93
CA SER A 106 0.65 -7.23 -7.28
C SER A 106 1.57 -7.73 -8.39
N TYR A 107 1.55 -9.02 -8.73
CA TYR A 107 2.23 -9.51 -9.94
C TYR A 107 1.51 -9.12 -11.24
N GLY A 108 0.25 -8.68 -11.18
CA GLY A 108 -0.52 -8.14 -12.30
C GLY A 108 0.16 -6.98 -13.04
N VAL A 109 1.14 -6.30 -12.40
CA VAL A 109 2.03 -5.31 -13.03
C VAL A 109 2.71 -5.86 -14.29
N TYR A 110 2.99 -7.17 -14.36
CA TYR A 110 3.62 -7.80 -15.53
C TYR A 110 2.71 -7.89 -16.76
N PHE A 111 1.40 -7.99 -16.56
CA PHE A 111 0.45 -8.32 -17.62
C PHE A 111 -0.25 -7.09 -18.21
N ASN A 112 -0.26 -5.96 -17.50
CA ASN A 112 -0.94 -4.72 -17.93
C ASN A 112 -0.01 -3.65 -18.52
N GLY A 113 1.23 -4.03 -18.90
CA GLY A 113 2.17 -3.14 -19.57
C GLY A 113 3.14 -2.41 -18.63
N ASN A 114 4.14 -1.78 -19.26
CA ASN A 114 5.34 -1.21 -18.65
C ASN A 114 5.09 -0.47 -17.32
N SER A 115 5.87 -0.80 -16.28
CA SER A 115 5.69 -0.41 -14.87
C SER A 115 5.65 1.10 -14.56
N THR A 116 6.06 1.96 -15.50
CA THR A 116 6.11 3.42 -15.28
C THR A 116 4.92 4.17 -15.89
N SER A 117 4.16 3.53 -16.77
CA SER A 117 3.08 4.16 -17.56
C SER A 117 1.87 3.26 -17.77
N SER A 118 1.76 2.18 -17.00
CA SER A 118 0.56 1.36 -16.88
C SER A 118 -0.33 1.83 -15.74
N ASP A 119 -1.59 1.39 -15.76
CA ASP A 119 -2.56 1.61 -14.69
C ASP A 119 -2.02 1.14 -13.33
N GLU A 120 -1.27 0.05 -13.33
CA GLU A 120 -0.67 -0.49 -12.12
C GLU A 120 0.53 0.32 -11.62
N GLY A 121 1.40 0.76 -12.53
CA GLY A 121 2.46 1.71 -12.20
C GLY A 121 1.90 2.99 -11.59
N THR A 122 0.79 3.49 -12.16
CA THR A 122 0.07 4.68 -11.67
C THR A 122 -0.53 4.43 -10.29
N TYR A 123 -1.11 3.26 -10.04
CA TYR A 123 -1.63 2.86 -8.74
C TYR A 123 -0.52 2.85 -7.65
N ILE A 124 0.62 2.22 -7.93
CA ILE A 124 1.76 2.16 -6.98
C ILE A 124 2.32 3.57 -6.73
N GLN A 125 2.46 4.38 -7.78
CA GLN A 125 2.86 5.80 -7.65
C GLN A 125 1.90 6.58 -6.77
N ASN A 126 0.59 6.41 -6.94
CA ASN A 126 -0.42 7.04 -6.10
C ASN A 126 -0.32 6.59 -4.63
N THR A 127 -0.05 5.30 -4.38
CA THR A 127 0.19 4.78 -3.03
C THR A 127 1.43 5.41 -2.41
N ALA A 128 2.55 5.48 -3.13
CA ALA A 128 3.77 6.12 -2.65
C ALA A 128 3.54 7.60 -2.34
N ASN A 129 2.87 8.33 -3.23
CA ASN A 129 2.48 9.71 -3.00
C ASN A 129 1.55 9.87 -1.80
N TRP A 130 0.59 8.96 -1.60
CA TRP A 130 -0.29 9.01 -0.44
C TRP A 130 0.52 8.85 0.85
N PHE A 131 1.38 7.83 0.95
CA PHE A 131 2.18 7.60 2.15
C PHE A 131 3.09 8.79 2.48
N GLN A 132 3.81 9.31 1.48
CA GLN A 132 4.67 10.49 1.65
C GLN A 132 3.89 11.71 2.19
N ASN A 133 2.66 11.91 1.73
CA ASN A 133 1.85 13.06 2.13
C ASN A 133 1.05 12.84 3.43
N ASN A 134 0.97 11.61 3.96
CA ASN A 134 0.05 11.27 5.04
C ASN A 134 0.70 10.46 6.19
N GLY A 135 1.98 10.72 6.49
CA GLY A 135 2.65 10.16 7.67
C GLY A 135 3.19 8.74 7.51
N GLY A 136 3.30 8.28 6.27
CA GLY A 136 3.88 7.00 5.92
C GLY A 136 2.89 5.84 5.85
N GLY A 137 3.40 4.69 5.42
CA GLY A 137 2.57 3.51 5.26
C GLY A 137 3.32 2.25 4.87
N LEU A 138 2.62 1.13 5.06
CA LEU A 138 3.03 -0.20 4.66
C LEU A 138 2.21 -0.62 3.43
N TRP A 139 2.89 -0.97 2.35
CA TRP A 139 2.31 -1.66 1.22
C TRP A 139 2.91 -3.07 1.18
N ILE A 140 2.06 -4.10 1.21
CA ILE A 140 2.46 -5.49 1.02
C ILE A 140 1.75 -6.00 -0.22
N GLY A 141 2.52 -6.22 -1.27
CA GLY A 141 2.09 -6.84 -2.49
C GLY A 141 2.58 -8.26 -2.61
N THR A 142 1.70 -9.14 -3.04
CA THR A 142 2.01 -10.53 -3.33
C THR A 142 1.28 -10.98 -4.59
N ASP A 143 1.59 -12.19 -5.02
CA ASP A 143 0.69 -12.98 -5.85
C ASP A 143 0.54 -14.39 -5.24
N HIS A 144 -0.34 -15.23 -5.79
CA HIS A 144 -0.66 -16.51 -5.13
C HIS A 144 0.23 -17.69 -5.56
N ASN A 145 0.49 -17.91 -6.86
CA ASN A 145 0.76 -19.27 -7.38
C ASN A 145 1.87 -20.11 -6.67
N PRO A 146 1.55 -21.25 -6.03
CA PRO A 146 0.57 -21.46 -4.96
C PRO A 146 1.07 -21.05 -3.56
N ASP A 147 2.33 -20.61 -3.44
CA ASP A 147 3.00 -20.30 -2.17
C ASP A 147 3.76 -18.95 -2.21
N TRP A 148 3.40 -18.06 -3.14
CA TRP A 148 4.10 -16.78 -3.35
C TRP A 148 3.80 -15.70 -2.32
N THR A 149 2.99 -16.05 -1.33
CA THR A 149 2.61 -15.20 -0.19
C THR A 149 3.50 -15.42 1.04
N ASN A 150 4.48 -16.32 0.99
CA ASN A 150 5.18 -16.81 2.18
C ASN A 150 5.87 -15.73 3.03
N ASN A 151 6.64 -14.82 2.43
CA ASN A 151 7.28 -13.72 3.17
C ASN A 151 6.26 -12.61 3.44
N GLY A 152 5.42 -12.28 2.46
CA GLY A 152 4.34 -11.29 2.61
C GLY A 152 3.44 -11.58 3.81
N ASN A 153 2.98 -12.83 3.96
CA ASN A 153 2.15 -13.29 5.07
C ASN A 153 2.88 -13.33 6.42
N GLN A 154 4.20 -13.52 6.43
CA GLN A 154 5.00 -13.39 7.65
C GLN A 154 5.09 -11.93 8.11
N TYR A 155 5.27 -10.99 7.18
CA TYR A 155 5.24 -9.56 7.50
C TYR A 155 3.85 -9.09 7.95
N LEU A 156 2.78 -9.54 7.29
CA LEU A 156 1.40 -9.25 7.69
C LEU A 156 1.11 -9.74 9.10
N ALA A 157 1.44 -10.99 9.40
CA ALA A 157 1.25 -11.56 10.73
C ALA A 157 2.03 -10.78 11.80
N ALA A 158 3.28 -10.40 11.52
CA ALA A 158 4.09 -9.61 12.45
C ALA A 158 3.55 -8.18 12.67
N ALA A 159 2.94 -7.58 11.64
CA ALA A 159 2.23 -6.30 11.73
C ALA A 159 0.81 -6.44 12.33
N GLY A 160 0.40 -7.66 12.69
CA GLY A 160 -0.89 -7.96 13.33
C GLY A 160 -2.09 -7.88 12.38
N PHE A 161 -1.88 -8.17 11.10
CA PHE A 161 -2.94 -8.38 10.12
C PHE A 161 -3.29 -9.86 9.99
N MET A 162 -4.53 -10.14 9.54
CA MET A 162 -4.82 -11.45 8.97
C MET A 162 -4.00 -11.65 7.69
N GLN A 163 -3.80 -12.90 7.31
CA GLN A 163 -3.00 -13.27 6.13
C GLN A 163 -3.81 -13.20 4.85
N ILE A 164 -3.10 -13.09 3.73
CA ILE A 164 -3.65 -13.32 2.40
C ILE A 164 -3.84 -14.83 2.24
N ILE A 165 -5.05 -15.23 1.86
CA ILE A 165 -5.47 -16.62 1.77
C ILE A 165 -6.13 -16.88 0.42
N ASP A 166 -6.37 -18.16 0.15
CA ASP A 166 -7.18 -18.64 -0.98
C ASP A 166 -6.71 -18.16 -2.36
N ILE A 167 -7.35 -18.70 -3.40
CA ILE A 167 -7.08 -18.43 -4.80
C ILE A 167 -8.27 -17.74 -5.42
N GLU A 168 -8.02 -16.65 -6.13
CA GLU A 168 -8.96 -16.07 -7.06
C GLU A 168 -8.46 -16.16 -8.50
N THR A 169 -9.35 -16.58 -9.39
CA THR A 169 -9.11 -16.64 -10.84
C THR A 169 -10.32 -16.06 -11.53
N GLY A 170 -10.16 -14.91 -12.18
CA GLY A 170 -11.29 -14.26 -12.83
C GLY A 170 -11.06 -12.78 -13.09
N ALA A 171 -12.07 -12.13 -13.63
CA ALA A 171 -12.06 -10.69 -13.82
C ALA A 171 -12.36 -9.96 -12.50
N ALA A 172 -11.72 -8.80 -12.30
CA ALA A 172 -12.21 -7.84 -11.32
C ALA A 172 -13.64 -7.42 -11.69
N THR A 173 -14.58 -7.54 -10.75
CA THR A 173 -15.98 -7.21 -11.00
C THR A 173 -16.34 -5.82 -10.48
N GLY A 174 -15.47 -5.19 -9.68
CA GLY A 174 -15.70 -3.86 -9.17
C GLY A 174 -14.56 -3.32 -8.31
N PHE A 175 -14.65 -2.03 -8.02
CA PHE A 175 -13.71 -1.29 -7.19
C PHE A 175 -14.45 -0.19 -6.42
N ASN A 176 -13.92 0.18 -5.25
CA ASN A 176 -14.44 1.30 -4.47
C ASN A 176 -13.64 2.57 -4.75
N ALA A 177 -14.29 3.73 -4.65
CA ALA A 177 -13.62 5.02 -4.81
C ALA A 177 -12.46 5.15 -3.81
N SER A 178 -11.26 5.39 -4.32
CA SER A 178 -10.04 5.52 -3.52
C SER A 178 -9.11 6.55 -4.18
N PRO A 179 -8.40 7.38 -3.40
CA PRO A 179 -7.37 8.27 -3.93
C PRO A 179 -6.24 7.51 -4.64
N LEU A 180 -6.06 6.22 -4.32
CA LEU A 180 -5.05 5.37 -4.95
C LEU A 180 -5.37 5.07 -6.43
N TYR A 181 -6.63 5.19 -6.85
CA TYR A 181 -7.08 4.95 -8.23
C TYR A 181 -7.16 6.22 -9.08
N ALA A 182 -6.58 7.34 -8.64
CA ALA A 182 -6.55 8.57 -9.44
C ALA A 182 -5.80 8.33 -10.77
N GLY A 183 -6.52 8.45 -11.89
CA GLY A 183 -5.94 8.21 -13.22
C GLY A 183 -5.71 6.73 -13.56
N VAL A 184 -6.19 5.79 -12.74
CA VAL A 184 -6.08 4.35 -12.97
C VAL A 184 -7.36 3.83 -13.62
N THR A 185 -7.22 3.13 -14.74
CA THR A 185 -8.30 2.40 -15.39
C THR A 185 -8.34 0.97 -14.86
N VAL A 186 -9.37 0.66 -14.06
CA VAL A 186 -9.56 -0.67 -13.46
C VAL A 186 -10.32 -1.63 -14.38
N ALA A 187 -10.92 -1.12 -15.46
CA ALA A 187 -11.72 -1.93 -16.38
C ALA A 187 -10.84 -2.94 -17.14
N GLY A 188 -11.26 -4.20 -17.16
CA GLY A 188 -10.60 -5.26 -17.95
C GLY A 188 -9.47 -6.01 -17.25
N LEU A 189 -9.26 -5.78 -15.94
CA LEU A 189 -8.38 -6.64 -15.14
C LEU A 189 -8.96 -8.06 -15.06
N ASP A 190 -8.21 -9.04 -15.55
CA ASP A 190 -8.62 -10.45 -15.56
C ASP A 190 -7.42 -11.38 -15.42
N TRP A 191 -7.51 -12.28 -14.44
CA TRP A 191 -6.47 -13.28 -14.12
C TRP A 191 -6.85 -14.70 -14.57
N SER A 192 -8.01 -14.88 -15.22
CA SER A 192 -8.46 -16.19 -15.73
C SER A 192 -7.62 -16.74 -16.89
N GLY A 193 -6.84 -15.88 -17.57
CA GLY A 193 -5.98 -16.25 -18.68
C GLY A 193 -4.59 -16.70 -18.24
N SER A 194 -4.14 -17.86 -18.71
CA SER A 194 -2.74 -18.36 -18.60
C SER A 194 -2.32 -19.05 -17.29
N GLY A 195 -3.27 -19.49 -16.46
CA GLY A 195 -2.98 -20.30 -15.26
C GLY A 195 -2.43 -19.50 -14.07
N TRP A 196 -2.74 -18.21 -14.03
CA TRP A 196 -2.39 -17.31 -12.93
C TRP A 196 -3.54 -17.16 -11.95
N SER A 197 -3.22 -16.75 -10.73
CA SER A 197 -4.17 -16.63 -9.63
C SER A 197 -3.70 -15.55 -8.68
N VAL A 198 -4.62 -14.74 -8.17
CA VAL A 198 -4.34 -13.74 -7.13
C VAL A 198 -4.81 -14.24 -5.77
N GLY A 199 -4.34 -13.63 -4.69
CA GLY A 199 -4.76 -13.97 -3.32
C GLY A 199 -5.91 -13.10 -2.83
N HIS A 200 -6.74 -13.64 -1.93
CA HIS A 200 -7.75 -12.87 -1.20
C HIS A 200 -7.11 -12.14 -0.02
N THR A 201 -7.23 -10.82 -0.04
CA THR A 201 -6.70 -9.92 0.99
C THR A 201 -7.64 -9.84 2.19
N PRO A 202 -7.14 -9.64 3.41
CA PRO A 202 -8.00 -9.51 4.57
C PRO A 202 -8.79 -8.20 4.52
N VAL A 203 -10.04 -8.24 5.01
CA VAL A 203 -10.91 -7.06 5.15
C VAL A 203 -11.56 -7.03 6.53
N GLY A 204 -12.09 -5.88 6.93
CA GLY A 204 -12.72 -5.69 8.23
C GLY A 204 -11.71 -5.50 9.36
N LEU A 205 -12.15 -5.76 10.60
CA LEU A 205 -11.33 -5.59 11.80
C LEU A 205 -10.19 -6.62 11.86
N GLN A 206 -8.98 -6.13 12.03
CA GLN A 206 -7.75 -6.91 12.07
C GLN A 206 -7.27 -7.13 13.51
N PRO A 207 -6.42 -8.13 13.78
CA PRO A 207 -5.90 -8.40 15.13
C PRO A 207 -5.20 -7.20 15.80
N ASN A 208 -4.54 -6.33 15.03
CA ASN A 208 -3.92 -5.10 15.51
C ASN A 208 -4.91 -3.93 15.77
N GLY A 209 -6.21 -4.15 15.56
CA GLY A 209 -7.26 -3.14 15.75
C GLY A 209 -7.52 -2.23 14.55
N THR A 210 -6.75 -2.35 13.46
CA THR A 210 -7.00 -1.63 12.20
C THR A 210 -8.24 -2.20 11.51
N PHE A 211 -9.04 -1.34 10.86
CA PHE A 211 -10.14 -1.78 10.00
C PHE A 211 -9.75 -1.60 8.54
N LEU A 212 -9.67 -2.69 7.79
CA LEU A 212 -9.34 -2.69 6.37
C LEU A 212 -10.61 -2.61 5.51
N SER A 213 -10.62 -1.67 4.57
CA SER A 213 -11.68 -1.53 3.57
C SER A 213 -11.25 -2.18 2.27
N ASN A 214 -12.15 -2.94 1.66
CA ASN A 214 -11.95 -3.48 0.32
C ASN A 214 -11.95 -2.35 -0.71
N ILE A 215 -11.01 -2.34 -1.67
CA ILE A 215 -10.98 -1.36 -2.75
C ILE A 215 -10.97 -1.98 -4.15
N LEU A 216 -10.69 -3.27 -4.29
CA LEU A 216 -10.82 -4.02 -5.55
C LEU A 216 -11.25 -5.45 -5.27
N TYR A 217 -12.18 -5.98 -6.06
CA TYR A 217 -12.76 -7.30 -5.79
C TYR A 217 -13.27 -8.03 -7.05
N ALA A 218 -13.33 -9.36 -6.97
CA ALA A 218 -13.98 -10.24 -7.95
C ALA A 218 -15.20 -10.94 -7.36
N GLY A 219 -16.32 -10.22 -7.33
CA GLY A 219 -17.58 -10.70 -6.80
C GLY A 219 -17.85 -10.18 -5.38
N PRO A 220 -19.06 -10.45 -4.86
CA PRO A 220 -19.41 -10.08 -3.49
C PRO A 220 -18.68 -10.98 -2.49
N GLY A 221 -17.56 -10.50 -1.94
CA GLY A 221 -16.85 -11.19 -0.86
C GLY A 221 -15.40 -11.55 -1.14
N ASP A 222 -14.90 -11.25 -2.35
CA ASP A 222 -13.56 -11.67 -2.80
C ASP A 222 -12.63 -10.46 -2.96
N PRO A 223 -12.10 -9.91 -1.85
CA PRO A 223 -11.22 -8.74 -1.84
C PRO A 223 -9.84 -9.06 -2.42
N MET A 224 -9.45 -8.37 -3.48
CA MET A 224 -8.11 -8.49 -4.09
C MET A 224 -7.15 -7.43 -3.59
N ILE A 225 -7.67 -6.27 -3.19
CA ILE A 225 -6.90 -5.23 -2.52
C ILE A 225 -7.72 -4.67 -1.37
N SER A 226 -7.08 -4.57 -0.21
CA SER A 226 -7.63 -3.90 0.96
C SER A 226 -6.72 -2.81 1.48
N THR A 227 -7.31 -1.83 2.18
CA THR A 227 -6.56 -0.68 2.66
C THR A 227 -7.11 -0.09 3.97
N TYR A 228 -6.20 0.50 4.73
CA TYR A 228 -6.47 1.46 5.78
C TYR A 228 -5.68 2.73 5.46
N LEU A 229 -6.39 3.82 5.16
CA LEU A 229 -5.76 5.09 4.81
C LEU A 229 -5.87 6.07 5.98
N VAL A 230 -4.73 6.42 6.56
CA VAL A 230 -4.61 7.49 7.55
C VAL A 230 -4.39 8.80 6.80
N PRO A 231 -5.25 9.82 6.96
CA PRO A 231 -5.00 11.14 6.38
C PRO A 231 -4.03 11.94 7.26
N ALA A 232 -3.32 12.90 6.65
CA ALA A 232 -2.39 13.77 7.36
C ALA A 232 -3.05 14.47 8.57
N PRO A 233 -2.31 14.63 9.69
CA PRO A 233 -2.79 15.40 10.84
C PRO A 233 -3.22 16.82 10.41
N GLY A 234 -4.52 17.10 10.47
CA GLY A 234 -5.13 18.38 10.05
C GLY A 234 -6.10 18.29 8.86
N ALA A 235 -6.00 17.27 8.01
CA ALA A 235 -6.96 17.06 6.91
C ALA A 235 -8.36 16.65 7.43
N ALA A 236 -8.40 15.87 8.51
CA ALA A 236 -9.66 15.54 9.21
C ALA A 236 -10.35 16.79 9.81
N GLY A 237 -9.58 17.78 10.24
CA GLY A 237 -10.10 19.05 10.78
C GLY A 237 -10.71 19.96 9.71
N ALA A 238 -10.16 19.93 8.49
CA ALA A 238 -10.69 20.71 7.37
C ALA A 238 -12.08 20.23 6.92
N LEU A 239 -12.31 18.91 6.87
CA LEU A 239 -13.65 18.36 6.57
C LEU A 239 -14.68 18.72 7.66
N ALA A 240 -14.29 18.67 8.94
CA ALA A 240 -15.17 19.04 10.05
C ALA A 240 -15.51 20.54 10.04
N LEU A 241 -14.56 21.43 9.73
CA LEU A 241 -14.82 22.87 9.64
C LEU A 241 -15.68 23.27 8.43
N VAL A 242 -15.48 22.63 7.27
CA VAL A 242 -16.32 22.88 6.07
C VAL A 242 -17.77 22.44 6.33
N GLY A 243 -17.96 21.31 7.02
CA GLY A 243 -19.29 20.85 7.43
C GLY A 243 -20.01 21.82 8.38
N ILE A 244 -19.29 22.38 9.37
CA ILE A 244 -19.87 23.35 10.32
C ILE A 244 -20.14 24.71 9.65
N ALA A 245 -19.26 25.18 8.76
CA ALA A 245 -19.45 26.43 8.03
C ALA A 245 -20.63 26.35 7.03
N ALA A 246 -20.84 25.19 6.40
CA ALA A 246 -21.97 24.95 5.50
C ALA A 246 -23.31 24.88 6.27
N LEU A 247 -23.33 24.30 7.48
CA LEU A 247 -24.53 24.27 8.32
C LEU A 247 -24.92 25.65 8.88
N ARG A 248 -23.93 26.51 9.16
CA ARG A 248 -24.20 27.86 9.72
C ARG A 248 -24.69 28.88 8.69
N ARG A 249 -24.56 28.62 7.39
CA ARG A 249 -25.10 29.48 6.31
C ARG A 249 -26.57 29.17 5.94
N ARG A 250 -27.16 28.12 6.51
CA ARG A 250 -28.55 27.69 6.23
C ARG A 250 -29.54 27.95 7.39
N ARG A 251 -29.22 28.88 8.31
CA ARG A 251 -30.16 29.37 9.33
C ARG A 251 -30.23 30.88 9.31
#